data_AF-A0AAX4JDI6-F1
#
_entry.id   AF-A0AAX4JDI6-F1
#
_cell.length_a   1.000
_cell.length_b   1.000
_cell.length_c   1.000
_cell.angle_alpha   90.00
_cell.angle_beta   90.00
_cell.angle_gamma   90.00
#
_symmetry.space_group_name_H-M   'P 1'
#
loop_
_entity.id
_entity.type
_entity.pdbx_description
1 polymer ?
#
loop_
_entity_poly.entity_id
_entity_poly.type
_entity_poly.pdbx_seq_one_letter_code
_entity_poly.pdbx_strand_id
1 'polypeptide(L)'
;MDFFQDTEIENKKRIKELLLHENFNNGNMKLMFLSNSDNFVHTDLLIKLKSLFQRQLSKMPREYILRQIFDYKHINLLILNNSNVVIAGICYRPFYSRNFFEIVFCAVDLNYQVKGIGSFMMDILKEHVKNEMYNFKNTEQYKFKNQILTSLDFFNKKYENISGNIYFITYADNFAIGYFKKQGFRQNLTFDNWIGFIKDYEGGTIMECNIFWEINYTQKFDILENLRKNFISKIKSTTDIFTVHKNDKPIKELTDIPGIKPEMINNKDIRNKQNCLDGFIQLLMNILKNDPNSWPFLEPVSAKDVPEYYEVIKSPMDLSRIKDKFYKKFYSSLDIFISDVHLMLNNCFKFNGRDTQYYKCAQALFEKFEDKLKFYDELINFWNLKNNKGLQM
;
A
#
# COMPACT_ATOMS: atom_id res chain seq x y z
N MET A 1 25.20 -4.61 -12.68
CA MET A 1 24.10 -4.45 -11.71
C MET A 1 22.83 -4.37 -12.53
N ASP A 2 21.99 -5.40 -12.52
CA ASP A 2 20.79 -5.44 -13.36
C ASP A 2 19.70 -4.62 -12.67
N PHE A 3 19.70 -3.31 -12.93
CA PHE A 3 18.82 -2.30 -12.30
C PHE A 3 17.31 -2.63 -12.43
N PHE A 4 16.97 -3.62 -13.27
CA PHE A 4 15.60 -3.96 -13.63
C PHE A 4 15.21 -5.39 -13.25
N GLN A 5 16.05 -6.15 -12.54
CA GLN A 5 15.59 -7.43 -11.96
C GLN A 5 14.47 -7.20 -10.95
N ASP A 6 13.46 -8.06 -10.97
CA ASP A 6 12.38 -8.03 -10.01
C ASP A 6 12.96 -8.17 -8.59
N THR A 7 12.49 -7.30 -7.70
CA THR A 7 12.94 -7.36 -6.31
C THR A 7 12.51 -8.71 -5.71
N GLU A 8 13.32 -9.27 -4.81
CA GLU A 8 12.98 -10.53 -4.12
C GLU A 8 11.59 -10.48 -3.45
N ILE A 9 11.15 -9.28 -3.06
CA ILE A 9 9.85 -8.99 -2.47
C ILE A 9 8.70 -9.09 -3.48
N GLU A 10 8.87 -8.57 -4.70
CA GLU A 10 7.86 -8.67 -5.77
C GLU A 10 7.66 -10.13 -6.19
N ASN A 11 8.76 -10.87 -6.35
CA ASN A 11 8.72 -12.30 -6.64
C ASN A 11 7.96 -13.10 -5.57
N LYS A 12 8.19 -12.81 -4.29
CA LYS A 12 7.47 -13.46 -3.17
C LYS A 12 5.95 -13.18 -3.20
N LYS A 13 5.51 -11.98 -3.60
CA LYS A 13 4.07 -11.64 -3.67
C LYS A 13 3.38 -12.38 -4.82
N ARG A 14 3.98 -12.38 -6.00
CA ARG A 14 3.45 -13.10 -7.16
C ARG A 14 3.31 -14.60 -6.91
N ILE A 15 4.35 -15.22 -6.34
CA ILE A 15 4.33 -16.64 -5.99
C ILE A 15 3.14 -16.96 -5.05
N LYS A 16 2.87 -16.11 -4.05
CA LYS A 16 1.73 -16.31 -3.15
C LYS A 16 0.38 -16.27 -3.89
N GLU A 17 0.20 -15.35 -4.84
CA GLU A 17 -1.02 -15.27 -5.64
C GLU A 17 -1.20 -16.51 -6.52
N LEU A 18 -0.15 -16.93 -7.22
CA LEU A 18 -0.16 -18.14 -8.05
C LEU A 18 -0.52 -19.39 -7.25
N LEU A 19 0.03 -19.54 -6.03
CA LEU A 19 -0.33 -20.64 -5.12
C LEU A 19 -1.80 -20.59 -4.68
N LEU A 20 -2.39 -19.40 -4.51
CA LEU A 20 -3.81 -19.28 -4.18
C LEU A 20 -4.70 -19.66 -5.37
N HIS A 21 -4.30 -19.25 -6.58
CA HIS A 21 -4.98 -19.64 -7.82
C HIS A 21 -4.93 -21.15 -8.03
N GLU A 22 -3.77 -21.76 -7.84
CA GLU A 22 -3.58 -23.21 -7.91
C GLU A 22 -4.43 -23.93 -6.86
N ASN A 23 -4.45 -23.46 -5.62
CA ASN A 23 -5.30 -24.03 -4.57
C ASN A 23 -6.79 -23.95 -4.91
N PHE A 24 -7.24 -22.86 -5.52
CA PHE A 24 -8.63 -22.77 -6.00
C PHE A 24 -8.89 -23.73 -7.15
N ASN A 25 -8.03 -23.74 -8.17
CA ASN A 25 -8.19 -24.60 -9.36
C ASN A 25 -8.15 -26.09 -9.02
N ASN A 26 -7.34 -26.48 -8.03
CA ASN A 26 -7.24 -27.87 -7.53
C ASN A 26 -8.41 -28.23 -6.58
N GLY A 27 -9.35 -27.33 -6.32
CA GLY A 27 -10.50 -27.57 -5.44
C GLY A 27 -10.16 -27.55 -3.94
N ASN A 28 -8.94 -27.18 -3.56
CA ASN A 28 -8.54 -27.02 -2.15
C ASN A 28 -9.16 -25.77 -1.50
N MET A 29 -9.72 -24.88 -2.31
CA MET A 29 -10.43 -23.69 -1.90
C MET A 29 -11.72 -23.53 -2.71
N LYS A 30 -12.80 -23.10 -2.06
CA LYS A 30 -14.09 -22.82 -2.71
C LYS A 30 -14.48 -21.37 -2.50
N LEU A 31 -15.00 -20.74 -3.54
CA LEU A 31 -15.44 -19.36 -3.54
C LEU A 31 -16.94 -19.31 -3.82
N MET A 32 -17.68 -18.59 -2.97
CA MET A 32 -19.14 -18.52 -3.07
C MET A 32 -19.61 -17.09 -2.82
N PHE A 33 -20.58 -16.65 -3.61
CA PHE A 33 -21.35 -15.43 -3.36
C PHE A 33 -22.77 -15.83 -2.94
N LEU A 34 -23.16 -15.43 -1.73
CA LEU A 34 -24.42 -15.81 -1.11
C LEU A 34 -25.16 -14.58 -0.59
N SER A 35 -26.46 -14.49 -0.90
CA SER A 35 -27.39 -13.52 -0.35
C SER A 35 -28.66 -14.23 0.10
N ASN A 36 -29.29 -13.71 1.16
CA ASN A 36 -30.56 -14.21 1.66
C ASN A 36 -31.76 -13.85 0.76
N SER A 37 -31.54 -13.12 -0.36
CA SER A 37 -32.58 -12.76 -1.32
C SER A 37 -32.97 -13.87 -2.30
N ASP A 38 -32.16 -14.93 -2.39
CA ASP A 38 -32.37 -16.07 -3.27
C ASP A 38 -33.06 -17.21 -2.51
N ASN A 39 -33.81 -18.08 -3.18
CA ASN A 39 -34.53 -19.18 -2.53
C ASN A 39 -33.58 -20.30 -2.07
N PHE A 40 -32.43 -20.44 -2.72
CA PHE A 40 -31.42 -21.46 -2.40
C PHE A 40 -30.30 -20.85 -1.56
N VAL A 41 -30.56 -20.68 -0.26
CA VAL A 41 -29.58 -20.13 0.70
C VAL A 41 -29.01 -21.23 1.56
N HIS A 42 -27.68 -21.35 1.54
CA HIS A 42 -26.97 -22.18 2.50
C HIS A 42 -26.85 -21.44 3.84
N THR A 43 -27.94 -21.40 4.60
CA THR A 43 -28.02 -20.72 5.91
C THR A 43 -26.87 -21.10 6.84
N ASP A 44 -26.48 -22.37 6.84
CA ASP A 44 -25.35 -22.87 7.63
C ASP A 44 -24.02 -22.16 7.30
N LEU A 45 -23.79 -21.83 6.03
CA LEU A 45 -22.59 -21.11 5.60
C LEU A 45 -22.62 -19.65 6.04
N LEU A 46 -23.79 -19.00 5.99
CA LEU A 46 -23.95 -17.64 6.52
C LEU A 46 -23.75 -17.59 8.04
N ILE A 47 -24.19 -18.63 8.78
CA ILE A 47 -23.92 -18.77 10.22
C ILE A 47 -22.41 -18.94 10.48
N LYS A 48 -21.71 -19.77 9.67
CA LYS A 48 -20.25 -19.92 9.77
C LYS A 48 -19.52 -18.61 9.47
N LEU A 49 -19.95 -17.86 8.46
CA LEU A 49 -19.41 -16.54 8.12
C LEU A 49 -19.62 -15.53 9.26
N LYS A 50 -20.82 -15.52 9.84
CA LYS A 50 -21.14 -14.72 11.03
C LYS A 50 -20.18 -15.03 12.18
N SER A 51 -19.89 -16.31 12.43
CA SER A 51 -18.94 -16.72 13.47
C SER A 51 -17.51 -16.25 13.17
N LEU A 52 -17.09 -16.20 11.90
CA LEU A 52 -15.81 -15.61 11.50
C LEU A 52 -15.79 -14.10 11.81
N PHE A 53 -16.78 -13.34 11.34
CA PHE A 53 -16.82 -11.89 11.56
C PHE A 53 -16.89 -11.53 13.04
N GLN A 54 -17.68 -12.24 13.85
CA GLN A 54 -17.76 -12.00 15.29
C GLN A 54 -16.42 -12.20 16.02
N ARG A 55 -15.58 -13.12 15.54
CA ARG A 55 -14.24 -13.34 16.09
C ARG A 55 -13.23 -12.28 15.65
N GLN A 56 -13.32 -11.83 14.39
CA GLN A 56 -12.33 -10.92 13.80
C GLN A 56 -12.67 -9.43 14.02
N LEU A 57 -13.94 -9.09 14.24
CA LEU A 57 -14.45 -7.73 14.39
C LEU A 57 -14.99 -7.52 15.81
N SER A 58 -14.11 -7.55 16.80
CA SER A 58 -14.47 -7.54 18.23
C SER A 58 -15.24 -6.29 18.68
N LYS A 59 -15.05 -5.16 17.99
CA LYS A 59 -15.76 -3.89 18.27
C LYS A 59 -17.19 -3.85 17.73
N MET A 60 -17.56 -4.78 16.83
CA MET A 60 -18.86 -4.79 16.19
C MET A 60 -19.88 -5.63 16.99
N PRO A 61 -21.07 -5.09 17.30
CA PRO A 61 -22.09 -5.85 18.05
C PRO A 61 -22.50 -7.13 17.32
N ARG A 62 -22.72 -8.20 18.10
CA ARG A 62 -23.01 -9.54 17.57
C ARG A 62 -24.31 -9.58 16.77
N GLU A 63 -25.34 -8.91 17.27
CA GLU A 63 -26.65 -8.77 16.63
C GLU A 63 -26.56 -7.92 15.38
N TYR A 64 -25.69 -6.89 15.39
CA TYR A 64 -25.44 -6.06 14.23
C TYR A 64 -24.86 -6.87 13.08
N ILE A 65 -23.79 -7.64 13.34
CA ILE A 65 -23.17 -8.53 12.35
C ILE A 65 -24.21 -9.50 11.76
N LEU A 66 -24.99 -10.15 12.62
CA LEU A 66 -26.01 -11.10 12.20
C LEU A 66 -27.03 -10.44 11.26
N ARG A 67 -27.57 -9.28 11.64
CA ARG A 67 -28.57 -8.55 10.85
C ARG A 67 -28.04 -8.18 9.47
N GLN A 68 -26.81 -7.68 9.36
CA GLN A 68 -26.25 -7.29 8.05
C GLN A 68 -25.99 -8.49 7.14
N ILE A 69 -25.48 -9.61 7.67
CA ILE A 69 -25.20 -10.82 6.87
C ILE A 69 -26.48 -11.43 6.29
N PHE A 70 -27.57 -11.40 7.06
CA PHE A 70 -28.87 -11.99 6.69
C PHE A 70 -29.83 -11.03 5.99
N ASP A 71 -29.44 -9.75 5.85
CA ASP A 71 -30.23 -8.76 5.13
C ASP A 71 -30.22 -9.10 3.62
N TYR A 72 -31.40 -9.13 3.01
CA TYR A 72 -31.59 -9.50 1.60
C TYR A 72 -30.96 -8.50 0.61
N LYS A 73 -30.61 -7.29 1.06
CA LYS A 73 -29.88 -6.31 0.25
C LYS A 73 -28.37 -6.52 0.30
N HIS A 74 -27.87 -7.41 1.15
CA HIS A 74 -26.45 -7.68 1.29
C HIS A 74 -26.08 -8.97 0.57
N ILE A 75 -24.86 -8.98 0.05
CA ILE A 75 -24.24 -10.12 -0.61
C ILE A 75 -22.95 -10.44 0.14
N ASN A 76 -22.70 -11.72 0.32
CA ASN A 76 -21.57 -12.22 1.08
C ASN A 76 -20.66 -13.03 0.16
N LEU A 77 -19.41 -12.60 0.02
CA LEU A 77 -18.32 -13.41 -0.54
C LEU A 77 -17.74 -14.27 0.59
N LEU A 78 -17.68 -15.58 0.38
CA LEU A 78 -17.08 -16.54 1.30
C LEU A 78 -15.96 -17.30 0.60
N ILE A 79 -14.88 -17.51 1.34
CA ILE A 79 -13.80 -18.42 0.97
C ILE A 79 -13.81 -19.58 1.96
N LEU A 80 -13.92 -20.80 1.44
CA LEU A 80 -13.85 -22.03 2.22
C LEU A 80 -12.58 -22.80 1.89
N ASN A 81 -12.02 -23.49 2.88
CA ASN A 81 -10.95 -24.47 2.65
C ASN A 81 -11.53 -25.84 2.21
N ASN A 82 -10.64 -26.79 1.93
CA ASN A 82 -10.96 -28.18 1.59
C ASN A 82 -11.87 -28.89 2.63
N SER A 83 -11.79 -28.50 3.91
CA SER A 83 -12.65 -29.00 4.99
C SER A 83 -14.00 -28.27 5.10
N ASN A 84 -14.37 -27.42 4.14
CA ASN A 84 -15.59 -26.60 4.15
C ASN A 84 -15.70 -25.67 5.38
N VAL A 85 -14.56 -25.23 5.92
CA VAL A 85 -14.48 -24.19 6.96
C VAL A 85 -14.33 -22.84 6.27
N VAL A 86 -15.11 -21.86 6.72
CA VAL A 86 -15.02 -20.47 6.21
C VAL A 86 -13.76 -19.81 6.76
N ILE A 87 -12.82 -19.48 5.88
CA ILE A 87 -11.51 -18.91 6.23
C ILE A 87 -11.43 -17.40 5.98
N ALA A 88 -12.27 -16.87 5.10
CA ALA A 88 -12.34 -15.44 4.81
C ALA A 88 -13.73 -15.07 4.28
N GLY A 89 -14.08 -13.79 4.40
CA GLY A 89 -15.26 -13.27 3.71
C GLY A 89 -15.37 -11.75 3.68
N ILE A 90 -16.20 -11.28 2.74
CA ILE A 90 -16.62 -9.89 2.61
C ILE A 90 -18.14 -9.85 2.57
N CYS A 91 -18.74 -9.01 3.41
CA CYS A 91 -20.15 -8.63 3.31
C CYS A 91 -20.21 -7.26 2.65
N TYR A 92 -20.94 -7.14 1.55
CA TYR A 92 -21.10 -5.88 0.82
C TYR A 92 -22.55 -5.66 0.42
N ARG A 93 -22.88 -4.41 0.11
CA ARG A 93 -24.20 -3.97 -0.32
C ARG A 93 -24.10 -3.18 -1.63
N PRO A 94 -24.72 -3.67 -2.72
CA PRO A 94 -24.71 -2.97 -3.99
C PRO A 94 -25.68 -1.78 -4.02
N PHE A 95 -25.26 -0.69 -4.67
CA PHE A 95 -26.09 0.46 -5.04
C PHE A 95 -25.95 0.73 -6.54
N TYR A 96 -26.48 -0.19 -7.36
CA TYR A 96 -26.23 -0.21 -8.81
C TYR A 96 -26.56 1.10 -9.51
N SER A 97 -27.73 1.69 -9.23
CA SER A 97 -28.17 2.97 -9.82
C SER A 97 -27.27 4.16 -9.47
N ARG A 98 -26.40 4.02 -8.46
CA ARG A 98 -25.46 5.04 -8.01
C ARG A 98 -24.02 4.73 -8.38
N ASN A 99 -23.75 3.61 -9.04
CA ASN A 99 -22.41 3.14 -9.42
C ASN A 99 -21.45 2.87 -8.25
N PHE A 100 -21.95 2.44 -7.08
CA PHE A 100 -21.07 2.05 -5.97
C PHE A 100 -21.56 0.84 -5.19
N PHE A 101 -20.63 0.27 -4.41
CA PHE A 101 -20.89 -0.82 -3.48
C PHE A 101 -20.30 -0.47 -2.12
N GLU A 102 -21.08 -0.65 -1.06
CA GLU A 102 -20.64 -0.48 0.32
C GLU A 102 -20.00 -1.79 0.81
N ILE A 103 -18.74 -1.77 1.20
CA ILE A 103 -18.12 -2.89 1.93
C ILE A 103 -18.44 -2.71 3.41
N VAL A 104 -19.30 -3.58 3.94
CA VAL A 104 -19.81 -3.53 5.31
C VAL A 104 -18.84 -4.27 6.25
N PHE A 105 -18.44 -5.49 5.89
CA PHE A 105 -17.48 -6.28 6.67
C PHE A 105 -16.44 -6.91 5.76
N CYS A 106 -15.20 -7.00 6.24
CA CYS A 106 -14.12 -7.71 5.56
C CYS A 106 -13.22 -8.35 6.62
N ALA A 107 -13.04 -9.67 6.56
CA ALA A 107 -12.24 -10.39 7.54
C ALA A 107 -11.59 -11.65 6.95
N VAL A 108 -10.43 -12.01 7.51
CA VAL A 108 -9.71 -13.25 7.25
C VAL A 108 -9.37 -13.89 8.60
N ASP A 109 -9.55 -15.20 8.69
CA ASP A 109 -9.18 -15.99 9.86
C ASP A 109 -7.69 -15.82 10.21
N LEU A 110 -7.37 -15.70 11.50
CA LEU A 110 -6.02 -15.45 12.00
C LEU A 110 -4.98 -16.45 11.46
N ASN A 111 -5.34 -17.73 11.33
CA ASN A 111 -4.45 -18.77 10.83
C ASN A 111 -4.11 -18.63 9.34
N TYR A 112 -4.85 -17.76 8.66
CA TYR A 112 -4.80 -17.53 7.22
C TYR A 112 -4.39 -16.09 6.86
N GLN A 113 -4.16 -15.23 7.86
CA GLN A 113 -3.63 -13.89 7.66
C GLN A 113 -2.17 -13.92 7.16
N VAL A 114 -1.73 -12.85 6.48
CA VAL A 114 -0.37 -12.71 5.90
C VAL A 114 -0.03 -13.71 4.77
N LYS A 115 -0.93 -14.65 4.46
CA LYS A 115 -0.82 -15.61 3.33
C LYS A 115 -1.32 -15.08 1.98
N GLY A 116 -1.81 -13.83 1.93
CA GLY A 116 -2.30 -13.20 0.69
C GLY A 116 -3.82 -13.32 0.45
N ILE A 117 -4.53 -14.12 1.24
CA ILE A 117 -5.97 -14.38 1.11
C ILE A 117 -6.81 -13.10 1.09
N GLY A 118 -6.49 -12.12 1.92
CA GLY A 118 -7.21 -10.85 1.94
C GLY A 118 -7.08 -10.04 0.64
N SER A 119 -5.92 -10.10 -0.05
CA SER A 119 -5.76 -9.46 -1.36
C SER A 119 -6.54 -10.24 -2.40
N PHE A 120 -6.33 -11.55 -2.46
CA PHE A 120 -7.02 -12.44 -3.40
C PHE A 120 -8.54 -12.29 -3.34
N MET A 121 -9.11 -12.26 -2.13
CA MET A 121 -10.54 -12.03 -1.90
C MET A 121 -11.03 -10.69 -2.46
N MET A 122 -10.24 -9.62 -2.31
CA MET A 122 -10.59 -8.30 -2.83
C MET A 122 -10.48 -8.23 -4.36
N ASP A 123 -9.50 -8.91 -4.95
CA ASP A 123 -9.35 -8.99 -6.40
C ASP A 123 -10.55 -9.72 -7.03
N ILE A 124 -10.98 -10.84 -6.44
CA ILE A 124 -12.21 -11.56 -6.82
C ILE A 124 -13.44 -10.67 -6.70
N LEU A 125 -13.58 -9.94 -5.59
CA LEU A 125 -14.72 -9.05 -5.39
C LEU A 125 -14.77 -7.96 -6.46
N LYS A 126 -13.63 -7.34 -6.80
CA LYS A 126 -13.54 -6.31 -7.84
C LYS A 126 -14.00 -6.83 -9.20
N GLU A 127 -13.59 -8.03 -9.58
CA GLU A 127 -14.05 -8.61 -10.85
C GLU A 127 -15.51 -9.03 -10.81
N HIS A 128 -16.00 -9.53 -9.68
CA HIS A 128 -17.42 -9.88 -9.51
C HIS A 128 -18.33 -8.66 -9.66
N VAL A 129 -18.02 -7.55 -8.98
CA VAL A 129 -18.88 -6.35 -9.02
C VAL A 129 -18.88 -5.67 -10.39
N LYS A 130 -17.80 -5.80 -11.18
CA LYS A 130 -17.80 -5.39 -12.58
C LYS A 130 -18.83 -6.18 -13.38
N ASN A 131 -18.85 -7.51 -13.22
CA ASN A 131 -19.84 -8.34 -13.89
C ASN A 131 -21.27 -8.03 -13.41
N GLU A 132 -21.50 -7.80 -12.11
CA GLU A 132 -22.82 -7.36 -11.62
C GLU A 132 -23.25 -6.03 -12.25
N MET A 133 -22.36 -5.02 -12.25
CA MET A 133 -22.63 -3.71 -12.83
C MET A 133 -22.85 -3.77 -14.34
N TYR A 134 -22.07 -4.60 -15.05
CA TYR A 134 -22.26 -4.87 -16.48
C TYR A 134 -23.67 -5.40 -16.76
N ASN A 135 -24.11 -6.39 -15.98
CA ASN A 135 -25.44 -6.98 -16.17
C ASN A 135 -26.55 -5.98 -15.80
N PHE A 136 -26.37 -5.19 -14.76
CA PHE A 136 -27.31 -4.14 -14.39
C PHE A 136 -27.45 -3.08 -15.50
N LYS A 137 -26.35 -2.55 -16.02
CA LYS A 137 -26.37 -1.53 -17.07
C LYS A 137 -27.02 -2.01 -18.38
N ASN A 138 -26.94 -3.31 -18.67
CA ASN A 138 -27.52 -3.88 -19.89
C ASN A 138 -28.99 -4.31 -19.75
N THR A 139 -29.49 -4.58 -18.54
CA THR A 139 -30.83 -5.16 -18.35
C THR A 139 -31.76 -4.28 -17.51
N GLU A 140 -31.24 -3.34 -16.72
CA GLU A 140 -31.93 -2.49 -15.73
C GLU A 140 -32.76 -3.24 -14.66
N GLN A 141 -32.98 -4.54 -14.83
CA GLN A 141 -33.73 -5.44 -13.94
C GLN A 141 -32.83 -6.50 -13.27
N TYR A 142 -31.51 -6.26 -13.24
CA TYR A 142 -30.57 -7.21 -12.66
C TYR A 142 -30.92 -7.51 -11.20
N LYS A 143 -31.07 -8.80 -10.89
CA LYS A 143 -31.21 -9.32 -9.55
C LYS A 143 -30.08 -10.32 -9.30
N PHE A 144 -29.35 -10.10 -8.22
CA PHE A 144 -28.32 -11.03 -7.77
C PHE A 144 -28.91 -12.43 -7.52
N LYS A 145 -28.15 -13.45 -7.92
CA LYS A 145 -28.43 -14.87 -7.66
C LYS A 145 -27.21 -15.51 -7.04
N ASN A 146 -27.44 -16.43 -6.10
CA ASN A 146 -26.37 -17.13 -5.41
C ASN A 146 -25.49 -17.90 -6.41
N GLN A 147 -24.18 -17.79 -6.24
CA GLN A 147 -23.20 -18.32 -7.19
C GLN A 147 -22.08 -19.05 -6.47
N ILE A 148 -21.72 -20.22 -6.99
CA ILE A 148 -20.50 -20.94 -6.61
C ILE A 148 -19.53 -20.77 -7.78
N LEU A 149 -18.35 -20.25 -7.52
CA LEU A 149 -17.33 -20.17 -8.55
C LEU A 149 -16.63 -21.51 -8.72
N THR A 150 -16.63 -21.98 -9.96
CA THR A 150 -15.96 -23.22 -10.39
C THR A 150 -14.68 -22.96 -11.16
N SER A 151 -14.51 -21.76 -11.73
CA SER A 151 -13.29 -21.31 -12.41
C SER A 151 -13.12 -19.79 -12.24
N LEU A 152 -11.86 -19.34 -12.23
CA LEU A 152 -11.50 -17.91 -12.30
C LEU A 152 -11.62 -17.36 -13.74
N ASP A 153 -11.74 -18.21 -14.76
CA ASP A 153 -11.92 -17.79 -16.16
C ASP A 153 -13.19 -16.98 -16.39
N PHE A 154 -14.15 -17.12 -15.47
CA PHE A 154 -15.33 -16.28 -15.42
C PHE A 154 -15.01 -14.77 -15.47
N PHE A 155 -13.84 -14.38 -14.97
CA PHE A 155 -13.38 -12.99 -14.91
C PHE A 155 -12.58 -12.54 -16.15
N ASN A 156 -12.36 -13.40 -17.16
CA ASN A 156 -11.68 -13.03 -18.41
C ASN A 156 -12.58 -12.27 -19.41
N LYS A 157 -13.76 -11.81 -18.98
CA LYS A 157 -14.67 -11.05 -19.84
C LYS A 157 -14.11 -9.67 -20.16
N LYS A 158 -14.27 -9.26 -21.42
CA LYS A 158 -14.08 -7.86 -21.82
C LYS A 158 -15.38 -7.10 -21.62
N TYR A 159 -15.31 -6.02 -20.87
CA TYR A 159 -16.43 -5.11 -20.62
C TYR A 159 -16.40 -3.97 -21.65
N GLU A 160 -16.84 -4.26 -22.88
CA GLU A 160 -16.85 -3.28 -23.98
C GLU A 160 -18.01 -2.28 -23.84
N ASN A 161 -17.79 -1.04 -24.28
CA ASN A 161 -18.83 0.01 -24.41
C ASN A 161 -19.55 0.44 -23.13
N ILE A 162 -18.93 0.32 -21.95
CA ILE A 162 -19.50 0.84 -20.70
C ILE A 162 -18.83 2.14 -20.29
N SER A 163 -19.65 3.15 -20.02
CA SER A 163 -19.23 4.42 -19.43
C SER A 163 -19.48 4.44 -17.92
N GLY A 164 -18.67 5.23 -17.20
CA GLY A 164 -18.84 5.48 -15.77
C GLY A 164 -18.02 4.56 -14.86
N ASN A 165 -17.44 5.16 -13.83
CA ASN A 165 -16.59 4.50 -12.84
C ASN A 165 -17.42 3.67 -11.85
N ILE A 166 -16.83 2.61 -11.30
CA ILE A 166 -17.40 1.85 -10.17
C ILE A 166 -16.62 2.20 -8.91
N TYR A 167 -17.32 2.43 -7.80
CA TYR A 167 -16.68 2.75 -6.53
C TYR A 167 -16.97 1.71 -5.45
N PHE A 168 -15.96 1.41 -4.63
CA PHE A 168 -16.17 0.88 -3.28
C PHE A 168 -16.09 1.99 -2.26
N ILE A 169 -17.02 1.97 -1.32
CA ILE A 169 -17.02 2.83 -0.14
C ILE A 169 -17.04 1.95 1.11
N THR A 170 -16.23 2.28 2.10
CA THR A 170 -16.18 1.53 3.36
C THR A 170 -15.76 2.42 4.53
N TYR A 171 -16.21 2.06 5.73
CA TYR A 171 -15.66 2.58 6.98
C TYR A 171 -14.62 1.60 7.52
N ALA A 172 -13.35 1.99 7.48
CA ALA A 172 -12.23 1.18 7.95
C ALA A 172 -11.85 1.53 9.40
N ASP A 173 -11.70 0.52 10.26
CA ASP A 173 -11.02 0.71 11.56
C ASP A 173 -9.54 1.09 11.31
N ASN A 174 -8.93 1.80 12.26
CA ASN A 174 -7.56 2.30 12.19
C ASN A 174 -6.55 1.19 11.86
N PHE A 175 -6.77 -0.03 12.38
CA PHE A 175 -5.94 -1.20 12.10
C PHE A 175 -6.06 -1.72 10.66
N ALA A 176 -7.18 -1.44 9.98
CA ALA A 176 -7.47 -1.92 8.62
C ALA A 176 -7.10 -0.90 7.53
N ILE A 177 -6.87 0.38 7.87
CA ILE A 177 -6.51 1.44 6.90
C ILE A 177 -5.34 1.00 6.01
N GLY A 178 -4.29 0.41 6.60
CA GLY A 178 -3.12 -0.05 5.85
C GLY A 178 -3.44 -1.18 4.86
N TYR A 179 -4.39 -2.05 5.20
CA TYR A 179 -4.90 -3.07 4.27
C TYR A 179 -5.65 -2.42 3.11
N PHE A 180 -6.63 -1.55 3.39
CA PHE A 180 -7.44 -0.90 2.36
C PHE A 180 -6.60 0.00 1.44
N LYS A 181 -5.62 0.75 1.97
CA LYS A 181 -4.66 1.51 1.15
C LYS A 181 -3.93 0.60 0.15
N LYS A 182 -3.48 -0.58 0.58
CA LYS A 182 -2.84 -1.57 -0.32
C LYS A 182 -3.79 -2.12 -1.38
N GLN A 183 -5.09 -2.11 -1.13
CA GLN A 183 -6.12 -2.50 -2.09
C GLN A 183 -6.56 -1.37 -3.03
N GLY A 184 -5.94 -0.18 -2.93
CA GLY A 184 -6.26 0.97 -3.78
C GLY A 184 -7.34 1.90 -3.20
N PHE A 185 -7.62 1.81 -1.91
CA PHE A 185 -8.51 2.77 -1.24
C PHE A 185 -7.76 4.04 -0.80
N ARG A 186 -8.46 5.17 -0.84
CA ARG A 186 -8.00 6.49 -0.42
C ARG A 186 -8.98 7.13 0.55
N GLN A 187 -8.49 8.04 1.40
CA GLN A 187 -9.30 8.81 2.35
C GLN A 187 -9.80 10.13 1.77
N ASN A 188 -9.21 10.60 0.67
CA ASN A 188 -9.71 11.78 -0.04
C ASN A 188 -10.80 11.30 -1.02
N LEU A 189 -12.06 11.47 -0.61
CA LEU A 189 -13.21 11.06 -1.40
C LEU A 189 -13.40 12.04 -2.56
N THR A 190 -13.71 11.49 -3.73
CA THR A 190 -13.96 12.26 -4.96
C THR A 190 -15.33 11.97 -5.54
N PHE A 191 -15.98 10.92 -5.05
CA PHE A 191 -17.29 10.48 -5.47
C PHE A 191 -18.28 10.74 -4.33
N ASP A 192 -19.41 11.40 -4.62
CA ASP A 192 -20.33 11.90 -3.60
C ASP A 192 -21.69 11.18 -3.57
N ASN A 193 -21.98 10.30 -4.54
CA ASN A 193 -23.31 9.69 -4.65
C ASN A 193 -23.65 8.70 -3.52
N TRP A 194 -22.72 8.44 -2.60
CA TRP A 194 -22.90 7.60 -1.40
C TRP A 194 -23.50 8.36 -0.22
N ILE A 195 -23.48 9.70 -0.22
CA ILE A 195 -23.92 10.51 0.93
C ILE A 195 -25.40 10.22 1.24
N GLY A 196 -25.66 9.80 2.48
CA GLY A 196 -27.00 9.42 2.97
C GLY A 196 -27.43 7.97 2.66
N PHE A 197 -26.56 7.16 2.05
CA PHE A 197 -26.88 5.77 1.69
C PHE A 197 -26.12 4.72 2.51
N ILE A 198 -24.94 5.07 3.02
CA ILE A 198 -24.14 4.22 3.90
C ILE A 198 -24.34 4.64 5.36
N LYS A 199 -24.09 3.72 6.29
CA LYS A 199 -24.17 4.02 7.73
C LYS A 199 -22.85 4.60 8.21
N ASP A 200 -22.92 5.63 9.05
CA ASP A 200 -21.75 6.13 9.76
C ASP A 200 -21.39 5.18 10.91
N TYR A 201 -20.10 4.93 11.08
CA TYR A 201 -19.58 4.14 12.19
C TYR A 201 -18.63 5.00 13.01
N GLU A 202 -18.97 5.21 14.28
CA GLU A 202 -18.10 5.93 15.21
C GLU A 202 -16.72 5.28 15.29
N GLY A 203 -15.67 6.08 15.12
CA GLY A 203 -14.28 5.63 15.13
C GLY A 203 -13.81 4.94 13.85
N GLY A 204 -14.64 4.86 12.80
CA GLY A 204 -14.23 4.40 11.48
C GLY A 204 -13.72 5.55 10.60
N THR A 205 -12.71 5.30 9.78
CA THR A 205 -12.27 6.20 8.72
C THR A 205 -12.94 5.83 7.41
N ILE A 206 -13.70 6.75 6.81
CA ILE A 206 -14.30 6.52 5.50
C ILE A 206 -13.20 6.45 4.41
N MET A 207 -13.34 5.49 3.51
CA MET A 207 -12.39 5.25 2.42
C MET A 207 -13.11 4.89 1.11
N GLU A 208 -12.55 5.35 -0.01
CA GLU A 208 -13.06 5.14 -1.37
C GLU A 208 -12.03 4.39 -2.23
N CYS A 209 -12.48 3.44 -3.05
CA CYS A 209 -11.67 2.82 -4.10
C CYS A 209 -12.37 2.93 -5.46
N ASN A 210 -11.69 3.48 -6.46
CA ASN A 210 -12.14 3.44 -7.85
C ASN A 210 -11.72 2.11 -8.49
N ILE A 211 -12.66 1.40 -9.09
CA ILE A 211 -12.45 0.13 -9.78
C ILE A 211 -12.41 0.39 -11.29
N PHE A 212 -11.28 0.04 -11.91
CA PHE A 212 -11.05 0.26 -13.33
C PHE A 212 -11.53 -0.93 -14.16
N TRP A 213 -12.32 -0.68 -15.19
CA TRP A 213 -12.88 -1.70 -16.08
C TRP A 213 -11.78 -2.44 -16.85
N GLU A 214 -10.73 -1.73 -17.23
CA GLU A 214 -9.64 -2.14 -18.10
C GLU A 214 -8.65 -3.11 -17.43
N ILE A 215 -8.63 -3.15 -16.10
CA ILE A 215 -7.67 -3.94 -15.32
C ILE A 215 -8.32 -5.23 -14.88
N ASN A 216 -7.87 -6.40 -15.35
CA ASN A 216 -8.23 -7.66 -14.70
C ASN A 216 -7.44 -7.80 -13.38
N TYR A 217 -8.11 -7.59 -12.24
CA TYR A 217 -7.47 -7.60 -10.92
C TYR A 217 -6.93 -8.99 -10.53
N THR A 218 -7.48 -10.07 -11.10
CA THR A 218 -6.96 -11.44 -10.89
C THR A 218 -5.70 -11.73 -11.70
N GLN A 219 -5.34 -10.90 -12.67
CA GLN A 219 -4.13 -11.06 -13.51
C GLN A 219 -3.23 -9.83 -13.41
N LYS A 220 -3.39 -9.02 -12.36
CA LYS A 220 -2.71 -7.72 -12.21
C LYS A 220 -1.18 -7.83 -12.26
N PHE A 221 -0.60 -8.91 -11.73
CA PHE A 221 0.85 -9.09 -11.74
C PHE A 221 1.38 -9.36 -13.15
N ASP A 222 0.67 -10.13 -13.96
CA ASP A 222 1.05 -10.39 -15.35
C ASP A 222 0.91 -9.11 -16.20
N ILE A 223 -0.14 -8.32 -15.94
CA ILE A 223 -0.30 -6.99 -16.57
C ILE A 223 0.88 -6.08 -16.23
N LEU A 224 1.25 -5.99 -14.95
CA LEU A 224 2.37 -5.15 -14.49
C LEU A 224 3.71 -5.62 -15.07
N GLU A 225 3.95 -6.94 -15.13
CA GLU A 225 5.16 -7.50 -15.73
C GLU A 225 5.25 -7.16 -17.22
N ASN A 226 4.15 -7.32 -17.97
CA ASN A 226 4.11 -7.00 -19.39
C ASN A 226 4.33 -5.50 -19.64
N LEU A 227 3.71 -4.63 -18.83
CA LEU A 227 3.96 -3.18 -18.89
C LEU A 227 5.43 -2.85 -18.63
N ARG A 228 6.05 -3.49 -17.62
CA ARG A 228 7.47 -3.30 -17.29
C ARG A 228 8.38 -3.77 -18.42
N LYS A 229 8.13 -4.94 -19.00
CA LYS A 229 8.88 -5.46 -20.16
C LYS A 229 8.80 -4.52 -21.36
N ASN A 230 7.60 -4.03 -21.68
CA ASN A 230 7.38 -3.08 -22.77
C ASN A 230 8.07 -1.74 -22.53
N PHE A 231 8.06 -1.26 -21.28
CA PHE A 231 8.77 -0.04 -20.91
C PHE A 231 10.29 -0.20 -21.05
N ILE A 232 10.84 -1.30 -20.55
CA ILE A 232 12.28 -1.61 -20.65
C ILE A 232 12.70 -1.78 -22.11
N SER A 233 11.91 -2.46 -22.94
CA SER A 233 12.24 -2.63 -24.36
C SER A 233 12.25 -1.30 -25.11
N LYS A 234 11.33 -0.38 -24.79
CA LYS A 234 11.32 0.99 -25.31
C LYS A 234 12.53 1.80 -24.85
N ILE A 235 12.95 1.68 -23.59
CA ILE A 235 14.18 2.32 -23.11
C ILE A 235 15.40 1.76 -23.86
N LYS A 236 15.48 0.44 -24.03
CA LYS A 236 16.58 -0.22 -24.76
C LYS A 236 16.68 0.23 -26.22
N SER A 237 15.56 0.50 -26.89
CA SER A 237 15.58 0.95 -28.30
C SER A 237 15.84 2.45 -28.45
N THR A 238 15.56 3.25 -27.43
CA THR A 238 15.71 4.72 -27.47
C THR A 238 16.97 5.24 -26.79
N THR A 239 17.66 4.42 -26.00
CA THR A 239 18.80 4.86 -25.17
C THR A 239 19.92 3.84 -25.15
N ASP A 240 21.14 4.32 -24.97
CA ASP A 240 22.35 3.49 -24.80
C ASP A 240 22.57 3.06 -23.33
N ILE A 241 21.56 3.21 -22.46
CA ILE A 241 21.73 3.03 -21.00
C ILE A 241 22.09 1.60 -20.59
N PHE A 242 21.83 0.62 -21.46
CA PHE A 242 22.16 -0.79 -21.26
C PHE A 242 23.48 -1.20 -21.94
N THR A 243 24.12 -0.28 -22.68
CA THR A 243 25.38 -0.54 -23.37
C THR A 243 26.52 -0.50 -22.36
N VAL A 244 27.23 -1.63 -22.23
CA VAL A 244 28.43 -1.69 -21.39
C VAL A 244 29.60 -1.13 -22.18
N HIS A 245 30.04 0.06 -21.80
CA HIS A 245 31.21 0.69 -22.35
C HIS A 245 32.47 0.17 -21.64
N LYS A 246 33.28 -0.62 -22.34
CA LYS A 246 34.62 -1.00 -21.84
C LYS A 246 35.56 0.17 -22.02
N ASN A 247 36.40 0.41 -21.01
CA ASN A 247 37.46 1.40 -21.11
C ASN A 247 38.81 0.72 -20.91
N ASP A 248 39.58 0.61 -21.99
CA ASP A 248 40.89 -0.03 -21.99
C ASP A 248 42.04 0.99 -21.83
N LYS A 249 41.71 2.29 -21.68
CA LYS A 249 42.66 3.39 -21.55
C LYS A 249 42.46 4.16 -20.23
N PRO A 250 43.52 4.74 -19.65
CA PRO A 250 43.39 5.62 -18.49
C PRO A 250 42.62 6.89 -18.86
N ILE A 251 41.60 7.22 -18.07
CA ILE A 251 40.77 8.43 -18.22
C ILE A 251 41.59 9.63 -17.77
N LYS A 252 41.80 10.61 -18.66
CA LYS A 252 42.46 11.88 -18.34
C LYS A 252 41.47 13.04 -18.39
N GLU A 253 40.56 13.03 -19.35
CA GLU A 253 39.53 14.05 -19.54
C GLU A 253 38.13 13.44 -19.58
N LEU A 254 37.09 14.27 -19.39
CA LEU A 254 35.68 13.83 -19.41
C LEU A 254 35.29 13.15 -20.73
N THR A 255 35.87 13.60 -21.85
CA THR A 255 35.68 13.01 -23.17
C THR A 255 36.27 11.60 -23.31
N ASP A 256 37.20 11.21 -22.43
CA ASP A 256 37.79 9.87 -22.44
C ASP A 256 36.85 8.82 -21.82
N ILE A 257 35.74 9.24 -21.20
CA ILE A 257 34.74 8.33 -20.60
C ILE A 257 33.82 7.83 -21.73
N PRO A 258 33.87 6.54 -22.07
CA PRO A 258 33.06 6.03 -23.17
C PRO A 258 31.57 6.06 -22.81
N GLY A 259 30.75 6.57 -23.74
CA GLY A 259 29.33 6.86 -23.55
C GLY A 259 28.99 8.33 -23.30
N ILE A 260 29.98 9.19 -23.01
CA ILE A 260 29.77 10.64 -22.91
C ILE A 260 29.82 11.28 -24.31
N LYS A 261 28.70 11.84 -24.76
CA LYS A 261 28.65 12.67 -25.97
C LYS A 261 29.14 14.09 -25.63
N PRO A 262 29.85 14.79 -26.53
CA PRO A 262 30.32 16.17 -26.28
C PRO A 262 29.18 17.12 -25.86
N GLU A 263 27.98 16.91 -26.41
CA GLU A 263 26.75 17.64 -26.09
C GLU A 263 26.26 17.44 -24.65
N MET A 264 26.65 16.33 -24.00
CA MET A 264 26.31 16.00 -22.61
C MET A 264 27.27 16.64 -21.61
N ILE A 265 28.41 17.16 -22.07
CA ILE A 265 29.40 17.84 -21.22
C ILE A 265 28.84 19.22 -20.86
N ASN A 266 28.05 19.24 -19.79
CA ASN A 266 27.57 20.49 -19.23
C ASN A 266 28.66 21.05 -18.30
N ASN A 267 29.42 22.04 -18.77
CA ASN A 267 30.41 22.78 -17.97
C ASN A 267 29.82 23.54 -16.77
N LYS A 268 28.53 23.32 -16.44
CA LYS A 268 27.81 23.85 -15.28
C LYS A 268 27.75 22.87 -14.10
N ASP A 269 28.33 21.69 -14.18
CA ASP A 269 28.37 20.74 -13.06
C ASP A 269 29.36 21.22 -11.98
N ILE A 270 28.95 22.24 -11.22
CA ILE A 270 29.70 22.86 -10.12
C ILE A 270 29.46 22.05 -8.84
N ARG A 271 29.51 20.71 -8.90
CA ARG A 271 29.42 19.87 -7.70
C ARG A 271 30.48 20.34 -6.70
N ASN A 272 30.01 20.81 -5.55
CA ASN A 272 30.79 21.38 -4.48
C ASN A 272 30.25 20.82 -3.17
N LYS A 273 30.98 21.03 -2.07
CA LYS A 273 30.59 20.52 -0.76
C LYS A 273 29.13 20.83 -0.40
N GLN A 274 28.64 22.03 -0.73
CA GLN A 274 27.31 22.47 -0.33
C GLN A 274 26.19 21.76 -1.12
N ASN A 275 26.30 21.65 -2.44
CA ASN A 275 25.27 20.95 -3.22
C ASN A 275 25.33 19.42 -3.03
N CYS A 276 26.51 18.86 -2.72
CA CYS A 276 26.64 17.47 -2.28
C CYS A 276 25.98 17.25 -0.92
N LEU A 277 26.20 18.14 0.06
CA LEU A 277 25.52 18.09 1.36
C LEU A 277 24.00 18.16 1.18
N ASP A 278 23.52 19.13 0.39
CA ASP A 278 22.09 19.31 0.15
C ASP A 278 21.46 18.08 -0.49
N GLY A 279 22.11 17.52 -1.54
CA GLY A 279 21.64 16.31 -2.20
C GLY A 279 21.65 15.09 -1.29
N PHE A 280 22.66 14.98 -0.42
CA PHE A 280 22.76 13.87 0.53
C PHE A 280 21.70 13.96 1.64
N ILE A 281 21.42 15.16 2.17
CA ILE A 281 20.33 15.38 3.12
C ILE A 281 18.98 15.04 2.46
N GLN A 282 18.74 15.49 1.22
CA GLN A 282 17.50 15.15 0.50
C GLN A 282 17.34 13.63 0.33
N LEU A 283 18.41 12.92 -0.01
CA LEU A 283 18.40 11.46 -0.11
C LEU A 283 17.97 10.81 1.21
N LEU A 284 18.62 11.17 2.32
CA LEU A 284 18.31 10.61 3.63
C LEU A 284 16.89 10.98 4.10
N MET A 285 16.45 12.22 3.89
CA MET A 285 15.08 12.64 4.15
C MET A 285 14.06 11.82 3.36
N ASN A 286 14.32 11.55 2.08
CA ASN A 286 13.44 10.73 1.25
C ASN A 286 13.40 9.28 1.72
N ILE A 287 14.52 8.71 2.16
CA ILE A 287 14.59 7.37 2.73
C ILE A 287 13.73 7.29 4.00
N LEU A 288 13.86 8.27 4.89
CA LEU A 288 13.07 8.35 6.12
C LEU A 288 11.58 8.50 5.76
N LYS A 289 11.19 9.55 5.01
CA LYS A 289 9.79 9.85 4.71
C LYS A 289 9.02 8.71 4.05
N ASN A 290 9.67 7.94 3.17
CA ASN A 290 9.03 6.85 2.43
C ASN A 290 9.06 5.50 3.17
N ASP A 291 9.65 5.43 4.36
CA ASP A 291 9.62 4.22 5.17
C ASP A 291 8.20 3.95 5.73
N PRO A 292 7.70 2.70 5.71
CA PRO A 292 6.42 2.36 6.30
C PRO A 292 6.29 2.71 7.80
N ASN A 293 7.41 2.80 8.53
CA ASN A 293 7.44 3.14 9.95
C ASN A 293 7.45 4.65 10.23
N SER A 294 7.48 5.50 9.19
CA SER A 294 7.57 6.95 9.35
C SER A 294 6.28 7.66 9.67
N TRP A 295 5.14 6.98 9.57
CA TRP A 295 3.82 7.60 9.75
C TRP A 295 3.64 8.41 11.05
N PRO A 296 4.24 8.07 12.22
CA PRO A 296 4.10 8.89 13.43
C PRO A 296 4.94 10.16 13.42
N PHE A 297 5.94 10.25 12.53
CA PHE A 297 6.96 11.30 12.52
C PHE A 297 6.79 12.27 11.35
N LEU A 298 5.78 12.07 10.50
CA LEU A 298 5.57 12.90 9.31
C LEU A 298 5.22 14.34 9.66
N GLU A 299 4.43 14.53 10.72
CA GLU A 299 3.88 15.81 11.17
C GLU A 299 4.06 15.96 12.69
N PRO A 300 3.96 17.18 13.25
CA PRO A 300 4.06 17.41 14.69
C PRO A 300 2.96 16.67 15.48
N VAL A 301 3.30 16.25 16.71
CA VAL A 301 2.30 15.65 17.62
C VAL A 301 1.23 16.66 17.98
N SER A 302 -0.04 16.32 17.78
CA SER A 302 -1.16 17.23 18.07
C SER A 302 -1.32 17.46 19.57
N ALA A 303 -1.20 18.71 20.02
CA ALA A 303 -1.46 19.10 21.42
C ALA A 303 -2.92 18.86 21.85
N LYS A 304 -3.85 18.72 20.89
CA LYS A 304 -5.24 18.37 21.17
C LYS A 304 -5.41 16.89 21.48
N ASP A 305 -4.66 16.04 20.77
CA ASP A 305 -4.78 14.58 20.88
C ASP A 305 -3.88 14.03 22.00
N VAL A 306 -2.76 14.71 22.27
CA VAL A 306 -1.80 14.35 23.34
C VAL A 306 -1.38 15.60 24.14
N PRO A 307 -2.23 16.11 25.05
CA PRO A 307 -1.98 17.35 25.79
C PRO A 307 -0.68 17.34 26.59
N GLU A 308 -0.33 16.20 27.19
CA GLU A 308 0.84 16.06 28.09
C GLU A 308 2.17 16.00 27.32
N TYR A 309 2.13 15.85 26.00
CA TYR A 309 3.33 15.66 25.18
C TYR A 309 4.34 16.80 25.35
N TYR A 310 3.86 18.04 25.25
CA TYR A 310 4.69 19.24 25.31
C TYR A 310 5.12 19.60 26.74
N GLU A 311 4.52 18.97 27.75
CA GLU A 311 4.99 19.06 29.14
C GLU A 311 6.25 18.21 29.33
N VAL A 312 6.30 17.03 28.71
CA VAL A 312 7.42 16.07 28.83
C VAL A 312 8.54 16.34 27.82
N ILE A 313 8.17 16.70 26.59
CA ILE A 313 9.08 16.91 25.46
C ILE A 313 9.26 18.40 25.22
N LYS A 314 10.44 18.92 25.61
CA LYS A 314 10.76 20.36 25.53
C LYS A 314 11.21 20.83 24.15
N SER A 315 11.78 19.94 23.36
CA SER A 315 12.32 20.23 22.02
C SER A 315 11.68 19.32 20.99
N PRO A 316 10.40 19.55 20.62
CA PRO A 316 9.69 18.72 19.65
C PRO A 316 10.33 18.80 18.26
N MET A 317 10.41 17.67 17.58
CA MET A 317 10.97 17.54 16.23
C MET A 317 10.22 16.46 15.46
N ASP A 318 10.04 16.68 14.15
CA ASP A 318 9.32 15.84 13.22
C ASP A 318 9.86 16.07 11.79
N LEU A 319 9.48 15.21 10.84
CA LEU A 319 10.00 15.25 9.47
C LEU A 319 9.53 16.48 8.69
N SER A 320 8.36 17.06 9.00
CA SER A 320 7.92 18.32 8.39
C SER A 320 8.84 19.46 8.83
N ARG A 321 9.21 19.52 10.12
CA ARG A 321 10.11 20.52 10.68
C ARG A 321 11.55 20.37 10.17
N ILE A 322 12.04 19.14 10.08
CA ILE A 322 13.35 18.83 9.46
C ILE A 322 13.36 19.31 8.00
N LYS A 323 12.28 19.05 7.26
CA LYS A 323 12.12 19.51 5.87
C LYS A 323 12.14 21.04 5.77
N ASP A 324 11.43 21.73 6.65
CA ASP A 324 11.45 23.19 6.69
C ASP A 324 12.85 23.74 7.00
N LYS A 325 13.57 23.10 7.94
CA LYS A 325 14.94 23.49 8.28
C LYS A 325 15.90 23.31 7.10
N PHE A 326 15.70 22.24 6.33
CA PHE A 326 16.45 22.00 5.10
C PHE A 326 16.25 23.11 4.05
N TYR A 327 15.00 23.48 3.75
CA TYR A 327 14.72 24.55 2.78
C TYR A 327 15.22 25.92 3.23
N LYS A 328 15.21 26.18 4.55
CA LYS A 328 15.76 27.40 5.16
C LYS A 328 17.29 27.40 5.29
N LYS A 329 17.98 26.37 4.78
CA LYS A 329 19.45 26.25 4.80
C LYS A 329 20.07 26.24 6.21
N PHE A 330 19.37 25.66 7.19
CA PHE A 330 19.91 25.53 8.56
C PHE A 330 20.92 24.39 8.73
N TYR A 331 21.10 23.52 7.73
CA TYR A 331 22.04 22.41 7.79
C TYR A 331 23.35 22.78 7.08
N SER A 332 24.29 23.37 7.82
CA SER A 332 25.64 23.67 7.35
C SER A 332 26.58 22.46 7.38
N SER A 333 26.20 21.40 8.09
CA SER A 333 26.88 20.10 8.09
C SER A 333 25.86 18.97 8.28
N LEU A 334 26.28 17.76 7.91
CA LEU A 334 25.47 16.56 8.06
C LEU A 334 25.17 16.25 9.54
N ASP A 335 26.06 16.61 10.47
CA ASP A 335 25.85 16.36 11.90
C ASP A 335 24.65 17.11 12.46
N ILE A 336 24.36 18.32 11.96
CA ILE A 336 23.20 19.10 12.40
C ILE A 336 21.91 18.40 11.98
N PHE A 337 21.89 17.86 10.75
CA PHE A 337 20.76 17.06 10.26
C PHE A 337 20.60 15.75 11.05
N ILE A 338 21.68 15.00 11.24
CA ILE A 338 21.69 13.76 12.05
C ILE A 338 21.15 14.04 13.46
N SER A 339 21.60 15.13 14.08
CA SER A 339 21.16 15.53 15.43
C SER A 339 19.66 15.76 15.51
N ASP A 340 19.04 16.39 14.50
CA ASP A 340 17.58 16.58 14.48
C ASP A 340 16.83 15.26 14.30
N VAL A 341 17.33 14.36 13.43
CA VAL A 341 16.74 13.02 13.24
C VAL A 341 16.82 12.22 14.54
N HIS A 342 17.96 12.23 15.21
CA HIS A 342 18.12 11.59 16.52
C HIS A 342 17.25 12.25 17.59
N LEU A 343 17.10 13.58 17.60
CA LEU A 343 16.21 14.28 18.53
C LEU A 343 14.76 13.81 18.36
N MET A 344 14.27 13.74 17.12
CA MET A 344 12.94 13.23 16.79
C MET A 344 12.72 11.81 17.33
N LEU A 345 13.66 10.89 17.07
CA LEU A 345 13.56 9.49 17.50
C LEU A 345 13.70 9.35 19.03
N ASN A 346 14.62 10.08 19.64
CA ASN A 346 14.84 10.07 21.10
C ASN A 346 13.66 10.68 21.87
N ASN A 347 13.00 11.70 21.32
CA ASN A 347 11.75 12.20 21.89
C ASN A 347 10.66 11.12 21.89
N CYS A 348 10.58 10.30 20.83
CA CYS A 348 9.67 9.17 20.77
C CYS A 348 9.98 8.13 21.85
N PHE A 349 11.25 7.75 21.99
CA PHE A 349 11.69 6.79 23.01
C PHE A 349 11.48 7.29 24.44
N LYS A 350 11.62 8.61 24.66
CA LYS A 350 11.40 9.23 25.97
C LYS A 350 9.93 9.25 26.36
N PHE A 351 9.05 9.56 25.41
CA PHE A 351 7.62 9.71 25.70
C PHE A 351 6.87 8.38 25.70
N ASN A 352 7.24 7.45 24.81
CA ASN A 352 6.48 6.22 24.58
C ASN A 352 7.16 5.00 25.24
N GLY A 353 6.35 4.09 25.79
CA GLY A 353 6.84 2.81 26.31
C GLY A 353 7.34 1.86 25.21
N ARG A 354 8.29 0.97 25.54
CA ARG A 354 8.94 0.04 24.59
C ARG A 354 7.97 -0.87 23.83
N ASP A 355 6.85 -1.23 24.45
CA ASP A 355 5.87 -2.14 23.87
C ASP A 355 4.96 -1.48 22.82
N THR A 356 4.96 -0.14 22.77
CA THR A 356 4.09 0.64 21.88
C THR A 356 4.53 0.54 20.42
N GLN A 357 3.56 0.70 19.52
CA GLN A 357 3.83 0.76 18.07
C GLN A 357 4.77 1.94 17.72
N TYR A 358 4.63 3.08 18.40
CA TYR A 358 5.45 4.27 18.19
C TYR A 358 6.93 4.01 18.48
N TYR A 359 7.23 3.35 19.61
CA TYR A 359 8.59 2.99 19.97
C TYR A 359 9.20 2.03 18.95
N LYS A 360 8.46 0.99 18.56
CA LYS A 360 8.90 0.01 17.55
C LYS A 360 9.17 0.66 16.19
N CYS A 361 8.32 1.60 15.78
CA CYS A 361 8.53 2.39 14.56
C CYS A 361 9.78 3.27 14.65
N ALA A 362 10.00 3.96 15.77
CA ALA A 362 11.22 4.75 15.99
C ALA A 362 12.48 3.87 15.98
N GLN A 363 12.43 2.69 16.59
CA GLN A 363 13.56 1.75 16.60
C GLN A 363 13.92 1.27 15.18
N ALA A 364 12.93 0.83 14.40
CA ALA A 364 13.15 0.40 13.02
C ALA A 364 13.73 1.51 12.14
N LEU A 365 13.28 2.77 12.34
CA LEU A 365 13.83 3.92 11.65
C LEU A 365 15.25 4.25 12.07
N PHE A 366 15.54 4.18 13.37
CA PHE A 366 16.88 4.41 13.91
C PHE A 366 17.88 3.45 13.28
N GLU A 367 17.61 2.14 13.34
CA GLU A 367 18.47 1.10 12.77
C GLU A 367 18.70 1.34 11.27
N LYS A 368 17.63 1.60 10.50
CA LYS A 368 17.73 1.88 9.07
C LYS A 368 18.52 3.15 8.75
N PHE A 369 18.38 4.19 9.58
CA PHE A 369 19.09 5.45 9.39
C PHE A 369 20.59 5.28 9.64
N GLU A 370 20.96 4.61 10.74
CA GLU A 370 22.36 4.30 11.07
C GLU A 370 23.01 3.41 10.00
N ASP A 371 22.30 2.38 9.51
CA ASP A 371 22.77 1.53 8.42
C ASP A 371 23.07 2.33 7.16
N LYS A 372 22.24 3.34 6.84
CA LYS A 372 22.47 4.22 5.69
C LYS A 372 23.64 5.16 5.89
N LEU A 373 23.81 5.73 7.08
CA LEU A 373 24.99 6.54 7.39
C LEU A 373 26.27 5.73 7.24
N LYS A 374 26.28 4.49 7.75
CA LYS A 374 27.41 3.56 7.62
C LYS A 374 27.68 3.16 6.17
N PHE A 375 26.63 2.88 5.40
CA PHE A 375 26.76 2.52 3.98
C PHE A 375 27.43 3.62 3.14
N TYR A 376 27.23 4.89 3.52
CA TYR A 376 27.77 6.05 2.80
C TYR A 376 28.98 6.69 3.49
N ASP A 377 29.59 6.03 4.47
CA ASP A 377 30.65 6.63 5.29
C ASP A 377 31.83 7.14 4.44
N GLU A 378 32.25 6.37 3.44
CA GLU A 378 33.30 6.78 2.49
C GLU A 378 32.97 8.08 1.74
N LEU A 379 31.72 8.25 1.27
CA LEU A 379 31.29 9.47 0.58
C LEU A 379 31.16 10.66 1.54
N ILE A 380 30.66 10.41 2.75
CA ILE A 380 30.55 11.41 3.81
C ILE A 380 31.94 11.96 4.13
N ASN A 381 32.93 11.08 4.25
CA ASN A 381 34.32 11.42 4.52
C ASN A 381 34.96 12.14 3.32
N PHE A 382 34.78 11.62 2.09
CA PHE A 382 35.32 12.21 0.87
C PHE A 382 34.91 13.69 0.69
N TRP A 383 33.62 13.99 0.91
CA TRP A 383 33.10 15.36 0.80
C TRP A 383 33.21 16.19 2.10
N ASN A 384 33.79 15.63 3.17
CA ASN A 384 33.88 16.24 4.50
C ASN A 384 32.51 16.78 4.97
N LEU A 385 31.44 16.00 4.81
CA LEU A 385 30.08 16.46 5.09
C LEU A 385 29.80 16.64 6.59
N LYS A 386 30.55 15.93 7.44
CA LYS A 386 30.52 16.09 8.91
C LYS A 386 31.53 17.15 9.36
N ASN A 387 31.31 17.69 10.56
CA ASN A 387 32.25 18.58 11.21
C ASN A 387 33.44 17.75 11.72
N ASN A 388 34.65 18.04 11.23
CA ASN A 388 35.87 17.43 11.74
C ASN A 388 36.12 17.89 13.19
N LYS A 389 35.74 17.09 14.18
CA LYS A 389 36.33 17.18 15.52
C LYS A 389 37.56 16.27 15.55
N GLY A 390 38.75 16.88 15.45
CA GLY A 390 40.00 16.30 15.95
C GLY A 390 40.82 15.44 14.99
N LEU A 391 41.63 16.11 14.16
CA LEU A 391 42.99 15.68 13.81
C LEU A 391 43.80 16.97 13.58
N GLN A 392 44.01 17.71 14.68
CA GLN A 392 45.18 18.57 14.79
C GLN A 392 46.25 17.73 15.48
N MET A 393 47.28 17.41 14.69
CA MET A 393 48.61 16.84 15.00
C MET A 393 48.73 15.84 16.14
#